data_AF-A0A450Y139-F1
#
_entry.id   AF-A0A450Y139-F1
#
_cell.length_a   1.000
_cell.length_b   1.000
_cell.length_c   1.000
_cell.angle_alpha   90.00
_cell.angle_beta   90.00
_cell.angle_gamma   90.00
#
_symmetry.space_group_name_H-M   'P 1'
#
loop_
_entity.id
_entity.type
_entity.pdbx_description
1 polymer ?
#
loop_
_entity_poly.entity_id
_entity_poly.type
_entity_poly.pdbx_seq_one_letter_code
_entity_poly.pdbx_strand_id
1 'polypeptide(L)'
;MKCIRRKSGVCLRTNSLAKLYLKSTRHGAVLVTRNWKRESTREAERKINNPVFYKEGVVKIYQDLFINLHGYQVETLIETITSRCGEQWVRAYERENDVKALGENFYFFERSENENIKNAALALCYKSNDIWYVPNIIPLQLDHLSQDEYNRILNNFVEELLFPAIKDTPVSIKIIKDEIYLREVAGNEIHNLLTRFSAVANKSTGSSYPSDQKRWFAFICAVNNAGKEIRPDLLVHTLMEQGWAEDSSNDLAEEFEFAQELLNFYKEK
;
A
#
# COMPACT_ATOMS: atom_id res chain seq x y z
N MET A 1 -33.95 -40.23 49.60
CA MET A 1 -32.90 -39.22 49.33
C MET A 1 -33.09 -38.66 47.92
N LYS A 2 -32.91 -37.34 47.79
CA LYS A 2 -32.91 -36.49 46.57
C LYS A 2 -34.22 -36.40 45.76
N CYS A 3 -34.86 -35.27 46.01
CA CYS A 3 -36.07 -34.73 45.41
C CYS A 3 -35.71 -34.01 44.09
N ILE A 4 -36.32 -34.46 42.98
CA ILE A 4 -36.27 -33.80 41.67
C ILE A 4 -37.34 -32.70 41.69
N ARG A 5 -36.93 -31.42 41.73
CA ARG A 5 -37.86 -30.29 41.58
C ARG A 5 -37.84 -29.76 40.15
N ARG A 6 -38.89 -30.10 39.39
CA ARG A 6 -39.43 -29.24 38.33
C ARG A 6 -39.87 -27.92 38.96
N LYS A 7 -39.39 -26.79 38.43
CA LYS A 7 -40.09 -25.50 38.59
C LYS A 7 -40.30 -24.91 37.20
N SER A 8 -41.54 -25.04 36.77
CA SER A 8 -42.21 -24.22 35.78
C SER A 8 -41.97 -22.73 36.04
N GLY A 9 -41.30 -22.06 35.10
CA GLY A 9 -41.22 -20.60 35.04
C GLY A 9 -42.04 -20.11 33.84
N VAL A 10 -43.17 -19.47 34.13
CA VAL A 10 -44.03 -18.82 33.13
C VAL A 10 -43.26 -17.68 32.48
N CYS A 11 -43.15 -17.70 31.15
CA CYS A 11 -42.56 -16.62 30.36
C CYS A 11 -43.64 -15.56 30.08
N LEU A 12 -43.65 -14.47 30.85
CA LEU A 12 -44.45 -13.29 30.51
C LEU A 12 -43.76 -12.55 29.37
N ARG A 13 -44.42 -12.48 28.21
CA ARG A 13 -44.01 -11.63 27.09
C ARG A 13 -44.22 -10.17 27.48
N THR A 14 -43.14 -9.41 27.62
CA THR A 14 -43.18 -7.95 27.61
C THR A 14 -42.12 -7.43 26.64
N ASN A 15 -42.53 -6.62 25.67
CA ASN A 15 -41.67 -5.91 24.72
C ASN A 15 -40.91 -4.77 25.42
N SER A 16 -39.92 -5.11 26.24
CA SER A 16 -38.96 -4.17 26.79
C SER A 16 -37.67 -4.91 27.14
N LEU A 17 -36.55 -4.45 26.59
CA LEU A 17 -35.19 -4.99 26.80
C LEU A 17 -34.71 -4.71 28.24
N ALA A 18 -35.27 -5.40 29.22
CA ALA A 18 -34.76 -5.44 30.58
C ALA A 18 -34.74 -6.90 31.08
N LYS A 19 -33.55 -7.51 31.14
CA LYS A 19 -33.36 -8.77 31.87
C LYS A 19 -33.22 -8.45 33.37
N LEU A 20 -34.22 -8.83 34.15
CA LEU A 20 -34.19 -8.80 35.61
C LEU A 20 -33.39 -10.00 36.13
N TYR A 21 -32.43 -9.75 37.03
CA TYR A 21 -31.71 -10.81 37.75
C TYR A 21 -31.85 -10.59 39.26
N LEU A 22 -32.14 -11.67 39.99
CA LEU A 22 -32.14 -11.70 41.45
C LEU A 22 -30.75 -12.10 41.95
N LYS A 23 -30.06 -11.21 42.66
CA LYS A 23 -28.87 -11.56 43.46
C LYS A 23 -29.31 -11.84 44.90
N SER A 24 -29.02 -13.04 45.40
CA SER A 24 -29.21 -13.40 46.80
C SER A 24 -28.02 -12.91 47.62
N THR A 25 -28.26 -12.09 48.63
CA THR A 25 -27.31 -11.77 49.71
C THR A 25 -27.95 -12.14 51.06
N ARG A 26 -27.12 -12.40 52.08
CA ARG A 26 -27.53 -12.93 53.40
C ARG A 26 -28.49 -12.01 54.22
N HIS A 27 -28.94 -10.87 53.70
CA HIS A 27 -29.83 -9.93 54.39
C HIS A 27 -30.99 -9.40 53.50
N GLY A 28 -31.56 -10.25 52.64
CA GLY A 28 -32.77 -9.92 51.86
C GLY A 28 -32.48 -9.50 50.41
N ALA A 29 -33.42 -9.83 49.50
CA ALA A 29 -33.28 -9.61 48.06
C ALA A 29 -33.50 -8.14 47.68
N VAL A 30 -32.55 -7.53 46.97
CA VAL A 30 -32.66 -6.17 46.42
C VAL A 30 -32.77 -6.26 44.90
N LEU A 31 -33.80 -5.62 44.34
CA LEU A 31 -33.99 -5.41 42.90
C LEU A 31 -32.97 -4.37 42.40
N VAL A 32 -32.09 -4.77 41.48
CA VAL A 32 -31.14 -3.86 40.84
C VAL A 32 -31.43 -3.81 39.35
N THR A 33 -31.93 -2.67 38.87
CA THR A 33 -32.07 -2.38 37.43
C THR A 33 -30.80 -1.69 36.94
N ARG A 34 -30.03 -2.36 36.07
CA ARG A 34 -28.97 -1.69 35.30
C ARG A 34 -29.59 -1.04 34.06
N ASN A 35 -29.63 0.29 34.03
CA ASN A 35 -29.92 1.04 32.82
C ASN A 35 -28.75 0.89 31.85
N TRP A 36 -28.91 0.07 30.81
CA TRP A 36 -28.07 0.18 29.61
C TRP A 36 -28.52 1.43 28.86
N LYS A 37 -27.72 2.49 29.01
CA LYS A 37 -27.94 3.79 28.39
C LYS A 37 -28.00 3.61 26.86
N ARG A 38 -29.06 4.11 26.23
CA ARG A 38 -29.26 4.25 24.78
C ARG A 38 -28.29 5.29 24.18
N GLU A 39 -27.01 5.18 24.48
CA GLU A 39 -25.96 6.05 23.95
C GLU A 39 -25.17 5.40 22.80
N SER A 40 -25.41 4.13 22.47
CA SER A 40 -24.54 3.40 21.51
C SER A 40 -25.01 3.34 20.05
N THR A 41 -26.21 3.78 19.69
CA THR A 41 -26.70 3.68 18.29
C THR A 41 -26.55 4.98 17.51
N ARG A 42 -26.93 6.13 18.09
CA ARG A 42 -26.87 7.43 17.38
C ARG A 42 -25.44 7.91 17.11
N GLU A 43 -24.51 7.58 17.99
CA GLU A 43 -23.10 7.99 17.85
C GLU A 43 -22.35 7.07 16.87
N ALA A 44 -22.74 5.79 16.79
CA ALA A 44 -22.29 4.85 15.76
C ALA A 44 -22.84 5.22 14.37
N GLU A 45 -24.14 5.57 14.27
CA GLU A 45 -24.77 6.05 13.04
C GLU A 45 -24.19 7.40 12.56
N ARG A 46 -23.83 8.28 13.50
CA ARG A 46 -23.18 9.57 13.17
C ARG A 46 -21.74 9.41 12.65
N LYS A 47 -21.00 8.38 13.10
CA LYS A 47 -19.68 8.03 12.56
C LYS A 47 -19.76 7.37 11.18
N ILE A 48 -20.85 6.66 10.88
CA ILE A 48 -21.09 6.06 9.55
C ILE A 48 -21.45 7.13 8.51
N ASN A 49 -22.16 8.19 8.91
CA ASN A 49 -22.67 9.24 8.00
C ASN A 49 -21.79 10.49 7.90
N ASN A 50 -20.62 10.51 8.55
CA ASN A 50 -19.66 11.60 8.42
C ASN A 50 -18.35 11.02 7.87
N PRO A 51 -18.01 11.23 6.58
CA PRO A 51 -16.79 10.67 6.02
C PRO A 51 -15.60 11.30 6.73
N VAL A 52 -14.94 10.53 7.59
CA VAL A 52 -13.56 10.83 7.96
C VAL A 52 -12.77 10.63 6.67
N PHE A 53 -12.39 11.75 6.05
CA PHE A 53 -11.46 11.75 4.93
C PHE A 53 -10.10 11.30 5.48
N TYR A 54 -9.89 10.00 5.53
CA TYR A 54 -8.55 9.45 5.69
C TYR A 54 -7.74 9.86 4.45
N LYS A 55 -6.48 10.25 4.63
CA LYS A 55 -5.54 10.33 3.50
C LYS A 55 -5.51 8.95 2.84
N GLU A 56 -5.48 8.94 1.52
CA GLU A 56 -5.44 7.68 0.76
C GLU A 56 -4.08 7.05 0.94
N GLY A 57 -4.08 5.80 1.44
CA GLY A 57 -2.88 5.02 1.69
C GLY A 57 -1.95 5.02 0.50
N VAL A 58 -0.75 5.58 0.67
CA VAL A 58 0.24 5.70 -0.38
C VAL A 58 1.48 4.91 -0.06
N VAL A 59 1.94 4.10 -1.01
CA VAL A 59 3.25 3.46 -0.94
C VAL A 59 4.16 4.04 -1.98
N LYS A 60 5.38 4.33 -1.54
CA LYS A 60 6.45 4.71 -2.45
C LYS A 60 6.91 3.50 -3.25
N ILE A 61 6.88 3.63 -4.57
CA ILE A 61 7.38 2.64 -5.51
C ILE A 61 8.55 3.23 -6.29
N TYR A 62 9.38 2.35 -6.86
CA TYR A 62 10.40 2.76 -7.81
C TYR A 62 9.74 3.39 -9.03
N GLN A 63 10.21 4.58 -9.41
CA GLN A 63 9.77 5.24 -10.62
C GLN A 63 10.40 4.59 -11.84
N ASP A 64 9.59 4.47 -12.89
CA ASP A 64 10.07 4.10 -14.21
C ASP A 64 10.18 5.34 -15.10
N LEU A 65 11.31 5.47 -15.80
CA LEU A 65 11.51 6.48 -16.83
C LEU A 65 11.41 5.84 -18.21
N PHE A 66 10.53 6.37 -19.04
CA PHE A 66 10.44 6.08 -20.48
C PHE A 66 10.76 7.32 -21.30
N ILE A 67 11.56 7.14 -22.34
CA ILE A 67 12.01 8.16 -23.27
C ILE A 67 11.55 7.72 -24.65
N ASN A 68 10.60 8.44 -25.25
CA ASN A 68 10.17 8.18 -26.61
C ASN A 68 10.87 9.16 -27.55
N LEU A 69 11.66 8.63 -28.49
CA LEU A 69 12.47 9.41 -29.40
C LEU A 69 11.67 10.05 -30.53
N HIS A 70 10.51 9.49 -30.91
CA HIS A 70 9.71 9.94 -32.05
C HIS A 70 10.56 10.12 -33.34
N GLY A 71 11.38 9.11 -33.66
CA GLY A 71 12.31 9.14 -34.80
C GLY A 71 13.59 9.97 -34.60
N TYR A 72 13.77 10.62 -33.45
CA TYR A 72 15.03 11.29 -33.11
C TYR A 72 16.17 10.26 -32.97
N GLN A 73 17.38 10.61 -33.44
CA GLN A 73 18.51 9.69 -33.37
C GLN A 73 19.01 9.53 -31.93
N VAL A 74 19.10 8.28 -31.46
CA VAL A 74 19.50 8.01 -30.08
C VAL A 74 20.93 8.47 -29.83
N GLU A 75 21.83 8.27 -30.78
CA GLU A 75 23.24 8.66 -30.66
C GLU A 75 23.36 10.17 -30.41
N THR A 76 22.58 10.98 -31.12
CA THR A 76 22.54 12.44 -30.93
C THR A 76 21.99 12.82 -29.55
N LEU A 77 20.96 12.14 -29.07
CA LEU A 77 20.44 12.35 -27.71
C LEU A 77 21.52 12.02 -26.67
N ILE A 78 22.16 10.87 -26.79
CA ILE A 78 23.18 10.39 -25.86
C ILE A 78 24.41 11.31 -25.87
N GLU A 79 24.86 11.78 -27.03
CA GLU A 79 25.94 12.76 -27.13
C GLU A 79 25.58 14.07 -26.44
N THR A 80 24.34 14.53 -26.59
CA THR A 80 23.84 15.74 -25.93
C THR A 80 23.82 15.56 -24.41
N ILE A 81 23.31 14.43 -23.90
CA ILE A 81 23.38 14.07 -22.47
C ILE A 81 24.82 14.02 -21.99
N THR A 82 25.71 13.36 -22.75
CA THR A 82 27.14 13.21 -22.42
C THR A 82 27.86 14.56 -22.35
N SER A 83 27.56 15.49 -23.25
CA SER A 83 28.16 16.84 -23.23
C SER A 83 27.77 17.67 -22.00
N ARG A 84 26.70 17.27 -21.32
CA ARG A 84 26.21 17.90 -20.09
C ARG A 84 26.70 17.20 -18.82
N CYS A 85 27.30 16.02 -18.96
CA CYS A 85 28.03 15.38 -17.87
C CYS A 85 29.11 16.33 -17.34
N GLY A 86 29.35 16.26 -16.04
CA GLY A 86 30.24 17.14 -15.30
C GLY A 86 30.84 16.39 -14.12
N GLU A 87 31.06 17.08 -13.00
CA GLU A 87 31.65 16.43 -11.81
C GLU A 87 30.73 15.37 -11.18
N GLN A 88 29.42 15.59 -11.22
CA GLN A 88 28.45 14.72 -10.56
C GLN A 88 28.01 13.52 -11.41
N TRP A 89 28.00 13.67 -12.73
CA TRP A 89 27.56 12.64 -13.67
C TRP A 89 28.62 12.42 -14.73
N VAL A 90 28.96 11.16 -14.99
CA VAL A 90 29.90 10.77 -16.04
C VAL A 90 29.31 9.65 -16.89
N ARG A 91 29.67 9.62 -18.18
CA ARG A 91 29.35 8.48 -19.04
C ARG A 91 30.35 7.35 -18.79
N ALA A 92 29.84 6.18 -18.45
CA ALA A 92 30.63 5.02 -18.05
C ALA A 92 30.92 4.10 -19.25
N TYR A 93 31.79 4.56 -20.16
CA TYR A 93 32.18 3.82 -21.37
C TYR A 93 32.78 2.43 -21.07
N GLU A 94 33.46 2.26 -19.95
CA GLU A 94 34.02 0.96 -19.55
C GLU A 94 32.90 -0.08 -19.36
N ARG A 95 31.83 0.28 -18.64
CA ARG A 95 30.66 -0.61 -18.47
C ARG A 95 29.96 -0.90 -19.80
N GLU A 96 29.84 0.09 -20.68
CA GLU A 96 29.29 -0.11 -22.03
C GLU A 96 30.10 -1.19 -22.77
N ASN A 97 31.44 -1.15 -22.68
CA ASN A 97 32.31 -2.13 -23.32
C ASN A 97 32.18 -3.53 -22.71
N ASP A 98 32.04 -3.65 -21.39
CA ASP A 98 31.91 -4.94 -20.71
C ASP A 98 30.68 -5.73 -21.15
N VAL A 99 29.59 -5.01 -21.50
CA VAL A 99 28.33 -5.63 -21.91
C VAL A 99 28.12 -5.66 -23.43
N LYS A 100 29.06 -5.13 -24.23
CA LYS A 100 28.95 -5.13 -25.71
C LYS A 100 28.70 -6.52 -26.30
N ALA A 101 29.23 -7.57 -25.67
CA ALA A 101 29.04 -8.94 -26.11
C ALA A 101 27.57 -9.43 -26.03
N LEU A 102 26.72 -8.74 -25.25
CA LEU A 102 25.29 -9.04 -25.14
C LEU A 102 24.48 -8.58 -26.36
N GLY A 103 25.07 -7.82 -27.29
CA GLY A 103 24.44 -7.42 -28.56
C GLY A 103 23.39 -6.32 -28.44
N GLU A 104 23.16 -5.77 -27.25
CA GLU A 104 22.25 -4.66 -27.00
C GLU A 104 23.03 -3.35 -26.82
N ASN A 105 22.49 -2.25 -27.36
CA ASN A 105 23.05 -0.92 -27.16
C ASN A 105 22.63 -0.39 -25.79
N PHE A 106 23.53 -0.51 -24.82
CA PHE A 106 23.41 0.11 -23.51
C PHE A 106 24.23 1.40 -23.46
N TYR A 107 23.67 2.43 -22.84
CA TYR A 107 24.43 3.65 -22.49
C TYR A 107 24.45 3.82 -20.98
N PHE A 108 25.63 3.80 -20.39
CA PHE A 108 25.77 3.83 -18.92
C PHE A 108 26.18 5.21 -18.43
N PHE A 109 25.57 5.60 -17.32
CA PHE A 109 25.91 6.82 -16.60
C PHE A 109 26.16 6.48 -15.14
N GLU A 110 27.22 7.05 -14.59
CA GLU A 110 27.57 6.94 -13.18
C GLU A 110 27.46 8.31 -12.52
N ARG A 111 26.96 8.28 -11.30
CA ARG A 111 26.79 9.44 -10.45
C ARG A 111 27.73 9.36 -9.26
N SER A 112 28.46 10.44 -8.99
CA SER A 112 29.29 10.62 -7.78
C SER A 112 28.43 10.95 -6.56
N GLU A 113 28.76 10.44 -5.38
CA GLU A 113 28.05 10.77 -4.14
C GLU A 113 28.22 12.25 -3.75
N ASN A 114 27.18 12.85 -3.19
CA ASN A 114 27.25 14.12 -2.47
C ASN A 114 26.39 14.07 -1.20
N GLU A 115 26.26 15.20 -0.48
CA GLU A 115 25.53 15.25 0.79
C GLU A 115 24.07 14.74 0.71
N ASN A 116 23.41 14.84 -0.45
CA ASN A 116 21.97 14.62 -0.58
C ASN A 116 21.58 13.41 -1.45
N ILE A 117 22.51 12.93 -2.27
CA ILE A 117 22.23 11.89 -3.27
C ILE A 117 23.42 10.93 -3.33
N LYS A 118 23.09 9.63 -3.23
CA LYS A 118 24.05 8.53 -3.23
C LYS A 118 24.69 8.32 -4.60
N ASN A 119 25.86 7.68 -4.59
CA ASN A 119 26.50 7.23 -5.83
C ASN A 119 25.75 6.03 -6.41
N ALA A 120 25.57 6.03 -7.72
CA ALA A 120 24.89 4.96 -8.42
C ALA A 120 25.26 4.92 -9.89
N ALA A 121 25.03 3.77 -10.51
CA ALA A 121 25.03 3.60 -11.95
C ALA A 121 23.61 3.40 -12.46
N LEU A 122 23.32 3.93 -13.63
CA LEU A 122 22.11 3.63 -14.38
C LEU A 122 22.45 3.38 -15.84
N ALA A 123 21.58 2.63 -16.53
CA ALA A 123 21.70 2.35 -17.95
C ALA A 123 20.48 2.86 -18.69
N LEU A 124 20.67 3.42 -19.89
CA LEU A 124 19.60 3.59 -20.87
C LEU A 124 19.59 2.40 -21.82
N CYS A 125 18.42 1.78 -21.97
CA CYS A 125 18.23 0.56 -22.74
C CYS A 125 17.10 0.75 -23.75
N TYR A 126 17.23 0.15 -24.93
CA TYR A 126 16.13 0.07 -25.87
C TYR A 126 15.03 -0.87 -25.35
N LYS A 127 13.76 -0.47 -25.47
CA LYS A 127 12.60 -1.30 -25.11
C LYS A 127 11.87 -1.81 -26.34
N SER A 128 11.29 -0.90 -27.11
CA SER A 128 10.54 -1.16 -28.37
C SER A 128 10.01 0.15 -28.95
N ASN A 129 9.69 0.20 -30.25
CA ASN A 129 8.96 1.31 -30.87
C ASN A 129 9.51 2.72 -30.51
N ASP A 130 10.82 2.93 -30.71
CA ASP A 130 11.54 4.17 -30.37
C ASP A 130 11.52 4.55 -28.87
N ILE A 131 11.16 3.62 -27.99
CA ILE A 131 11.17 3.81 -26.54
C ILE A 131 12.47 3.28 -25.95
N TRP A 132 13.15 4.15 -25.23
CA TRP A 132 14.25 3.86 -24.33
C TRP A 132 13.81 3.99 -22.88
N TYR A 133 14.47 3.31 -21.95
CA TYR A 133 14.11 3.34 -20.54
C TYR A 133 15.31 3.07 -19.64
N VAL A 134 15.15 3.37 -18.35
CA VAL A 134 16.08 2.95 -17.29
C VAL A 134 15.53 1.69 -16.63
N PRO A 135 16.15 0.51 -16.83
CA PRO A 135 15.64 -0.73 -16.26
C PRO A 135 15.91 -0.85 -14.76
N ASN A 136 17.01 -0.27 -14.28
CA ASN A 136 17.41 -0.29 -12.89
C ASN A 136 18.46 0.79 -12.60
N ILE A 137 18.57 1.17 -11.33
CA ILE A 137 19.61 2.03 -10.76
C ILE A 137 20.30 1.25 -9.65
N ILE A 138 21.61 1.09 -9.75
CA ILE A 138 22.39 0.23 -8.86
C ILE A 138 23.36 1.10 -8.05
N PRO A 139 23.38 1.01 -6.70
CA PRO A 139 24.36 1.72 -5.91
C PRO A 139 25.79 1.24 -6.22
N LEU A 140 26.76 2.15 -6.19
CA LEU A 140 28.16 1.81 -6.47
C LEU A 140 28.96 1.41 -5.23
N GLN A 141 28.53 1.83 -4.04
CA GLN A 141 29.20 1.52 -2.76
C GLN A 141 28.29 0.87 -1.71
N LEU A 142 26.98 1.12 -1.77
CA LEU A 142 26.01 0.54 -0.85
C LEU A 142 25.51 -0.81 -1.36
N ASP A 143 24.99 -1.64 -0.45
CA ASP A 143 24.37 -2.91 -0.81
C ASP A 143 22.99 -2.71 -1.47
N HIS A 144 22.25 -1.67 -1.08
CA HIS A 144 20.92 -1.35 -1.60
C HIS A 144 20.60 0.15 -1.53
N LEU A 145 19.60 0.57 -2.30
CA LEU A 145 18.97 1.90 -2.24
C LEU A 145 17.54 1.77 -1.73
N SER A 146 17.11 2.66 -0.85
CA SER A 146 15.69 2.85 -0.56
C SER A 146 14.94 3.38 -1.79
N GLN A 147 13.60 3.28 -1.83
CA GLN A 147 12.79 3.84 -2.93
C GLN A 147 13.00 5.35 -3.07
N ASP A 148 13.15 6.05 -1.95
CA ASP A 148 13.40 7.49 -1.94
C ASP A 148 14.75 7.85 -2.54
N GLU A 149 15.80 7.10 -2.21
CA GLU A 149 17.12 7.31 -2.79
C GLU A 149 17.13 6.98 -4.28
N TYR A 150 16.52 5.86 -4.68
CA TYR A 150 16.36 5.48 -6.08
C TYR A 150 15.65 6.56 -6.89
N ASN A 151 14.47 7.00 -6.44
CA ASN A 151 13.65 7.98 -7.13
C ASN A 151 14.36 9.34 -7.16
N ARG A 152 15.09 9.70 -6.11
CA ARG A 152 15.89 10.93 -6.09
C ARG A 152 17.01 10.90 -7.13
N ILE A 153 17.69 9.76 -7.29
CA ILE A 153 18.73 9.60 -8.32
C ILE A 153 18.13 9.69 -9.72
N LEU A 154 17.00 9.02 -9.98
CA LEU A 154 16.32 9.06 -11.27
C LEU A 154 15.88 10.49 -11.64
N ASN A 155 15.24 11.20 -10.69
CA ASN A 155 14.81 12.57 -10.92
C ASN A 155 16.01 13.51 -11.13
N ASN A 156 17.12 13.32 -10.41
CA ASN A 156 18.33 14.10 -10.61
C ASN A 156 18.92 13.89 -12.02
N PHE A 157 18.96 12.66 -12.51
CA PHE A 157 19.38 12.37 -13.89
C PHE A 157 18.47 13.09 -14.91
N VAL A 158 17.16 13.05 -14.69
CA VAL A 158 16.19 13.69 -15.57
C VAL A 158 16.34 15.22 -15.57
N GLU A 159 16.41 15.82 -14.38
CA GLU A 159 16.46 17.27 -14.22
C GLU A 159 17.76 17.88 -14.72
N GLU A 160 18.90 17.27 -14.41
CA GLU A 160 20.20 17.84 -14.75
C GLU A 160 20.65 17.53 -16.17
N LEU A 161 20.35 16.33 -16.68
CA LEU A 161 20.85 15.87 -17.97
C LEU A 161 19.75 15.79 -19.02
N LEU A 162 18.67 15.06 -18.75
CA LEU A 162 17.71 14.69 -19.78
C LEU A 162 16.83 15.87 -20.23
N PHE A 163 16.20 16.60 -19.30
CA PHE A 163 15.36 17.76 -19.63
C PHE A 163 16.12 18.81 -20.44
N PRO A 164 17.35 19.22 -20.07
CA PRO A 164 18.12 20.14 -20.88
C PRO A 164 18.57 19.54 -22.23
N ALA A 165 18.74 18.22 -22.35
CA ALA A 165 19.14 17.56 -23.58
C ALA A 165 18.01 17.40 -24.60
N ILE A 166 16.76 17.27 -24.14
CA ILE A 166 15.60 17.12 -25.02
C ILE A 166 14.92 18.45 -25.37
N LYS A 167 15.38 19.56 -24.76
CA LYS A 167 14.84 20.89 -25.05
C LYS A 167 14.92 21.17 -26.55
N ASP A 168 13.80 21.56 -27.15
CA ASP A 168 13.66 21.85 -28.58
C ASP A 168 13.85 20.63 -29.51
N THR A 169 13.66 19.42 -28.98
CA THR A 169 13.62 18.15 -29.75
C THR A 169 12.19 17.57 -29.75
N PRO A 170 11.86 16.64 -30.67
CA PRO A 170 10.59 15.91 -30.61
C PRO A 170 10.56 14.84 -29.50
N VAL A 171 11.68 14.61 -28.79
CA VAL A 171 11.78 13.59 -27.74
C VAL A 171 10.86 13.94 -26.58
N SER A 172 10.13 12.94 -26.09
CA SER A 172 9.23 13.08 -24.94
C SER A 172 9.60 12.09 -23.85
N ILE A 173 9.40 12.49 -22.59
CA ILE A 173 9.65 11.61 -21.45
C ILE A 173 8.37 11.36 -20.67
N LYS A 174 8.29 10.18 -20.07
CA LYS A 174 7.24 9.79 -19.13
C LYS A 174 7.90 9.16 -17.92
N ILE A 175 7.72 9.79 -16.77
CA ILE A 175 8.05 9.21 -15.47
C ILE A 175 6.74 8.64 -14.89
N ILE A 176 6.74 7.36 -14.54
CA ILE A 176 5.64 6.77 -13.78
C ILE A 176 5.71 7.29 -12.34
N LYS A 177 4.55 7.63 -11.76
CA LYS A 177 4.46 8.16 -10.39
C LYS A 177 5.19 7.23 -9.41
N ASP A 178 5.82 7.84 -8.40
CA ASP A 178 6.47 7.16 -7.28
C ASP A 178 5.47 6.66 -6.23
N GLU A 179 4.18 6.80 -6.47
CA GLU A 179 3.14 6.56 -5.48
C GLU A 179 2.08 5.63 -6.07
N ILE A 180 1.77 4.55 -5.35
CA ILE A 180 0.63 3.69 -5.65
C ILE A 180 -0.38 3.75 -4.51
N TYR A 181 -1.64 3.95 -4.88
CA TYR A 181 -2.74 4.03 -3.94
C TYR A 181 -3.54 2.73 -3.91
N LEU A 182 -3.98 2.28 -2.74
CA LEU A 182 -4.82 1.09 -2.62
C LEU A 182 -6.05 1.15 -3.52
N ARG A 183 -6.67 2.35 -3.65
CA ARG A 183 -7.83 2.56 -4.52
C ARG A 183 -7.52 2.28 -5.99
N GLU A 184 -6.33 2.64 -6.48
CA GLU A 184 -5.94 2.42 -7.88
C GLU A 184 -5.78 0.93 -8.18
N VAL A 185 -5.27 0.16 -7.21
CA VAL A 185 -5.08 -1.29 -7.33
C VAL A 185 -6.39 -2.05 -7.15
N ALA A 186 -7.10 -1.77 -6.06
CA ALA A 186 -8.24 -2.54 -5.61
C ALA A 186 -9.58 -2.05 -6.18
N GLY A 187 -9.64 -0.80 -6.64
CA GLY A 187 -10.88 -0.15 -7.06
C GLY A 187 -11.71 0.40 -5.88
N ASN A 188 -12.74 1.19 -6.23
CA ASN A 188 -13.52 1.96 -5.26
C ASN A 188 -14.27 1.11 -4.23
N GLU A 189 -14.87 0.00 -4.66
CA GLU A 189 -15.69 -0.84 -3.77
C GLU A 189 -14.85 -1.48 -2.67
N ILE A 190 -13.73 -2.11 -3.04
CA ILE A 190 -12.82 -2.77 -2.11
C ILE A 190 -12.17 -1.76 -1.17
N HIS A 191 -11.72 -0.62 -1.71
CA HIS A 191 -11.20 0.48 -0.89
C HIS A 191 -12.23 0.91 0.18
N ASN A 192 -13.49 1.10 -0.20
CA ASN A 192 -14.54 1.50 0.74
C ASN A 192 -14.81 0.45 1.83
N LEU A 193 -14.66 -0.84 1.54
CA LEU A 193 -14.77 -1.90 2.55
C LEU A 193 -13.66 -1.78 3.60
N LEU A 194 -12.41 -1.55 3.17
CA LEU A 194 -11.28 -1.33 4.09
C LEU A 194 -11.50 -0.07 4.93
N THR A 195 -11.85 1.05 4.28
CA THR A 195 -12.12 2.31 5.00
C THR A 195 -13.22 2.14 6.04
N ARG A 196 -14.30 1.41 5.69
CA ARG A 196 -15.40 1.14 6.62
C ARG A 196 -14.96 0.26 7.79
N PHE A 197 -14.18 -0.78 7.55
CA PHE A 197 -13.60 -1.61 8.61
C PHE A 197 -12.79 -0.74 9.57
N SER A 198 -11.82 0.00 9.02
CA SER A 198 -10.87 0.82 9.77
C SER A 198 -11.50 1.96 10.57
N ALA A 199 -12.56 2.58 10.04
CA ALA A 199 -13.25 3.70 10.67
C ALA A 199 -13.98 3.31 11.97
N VAL A 200 -14.48 2.07 12.06
CA VAL A 200 -15.32 1.62 13.17
C VAL A 200 -14.67 0.55 14.06
N ALA A 201 -13.61 -0.10 13.57
CA ALA A 201 -12.90 -1.11 14.33
C ALA A 201 -12.18 -0.51 15.53
N ASN A 202 -12.13 -1.29 16.60
CA ASN A 202 -11.23 -0.95 17.70
C ASN A 202 -9.80 -1.31 17.30
N LYS A 203 -9.02 -0.29 16.96
CA LYS A 203 -7.66 -0.43 16.42
C LYS A 203 -6.67 -1.14 17.34
N SER A 204 -6.92 -1.14 18.65
CA SER A 204 -6.07 -1.87 19.62
C SER A 204 -6.31 -3.37 19.67
N THR A 205 -7.36 -3.86 18.99
CA THR A 205 -7.76 -5.27 19.00
C THR A 205 -7.83 -5.90 17.62
N GLY A 206 -7.41 -5.18 16.57
CA GLY A 206 -7.38 -5.74 15.21
C GLY A 206 -8.76 -6.16 14.71
N SER A 207 -8.79 -7.34 14.10
CA SER A 207 -9.99 -8.01 13.60
C SER A 207 -10.71 -8.88 14.66
N SER A 208 -10.21 -8.94 15.90
CA SER A 208 -10.60 -9.96 16.89
C SER A 208 -12.07 -9.89 17.36
N TYR A 209 -12.72 -8.72 17.30
CA TYR A 209 -14.12 -8.62 17.68
C TYR A 209 -15.04 -9.17 16.58
N PRO A 210 -16.12 -9.92 16.90
CA PRO A 210 -16.97 -10.56 15.89
C PRO A 210 -17.54 -9.63 14.81
N SER A 211 -17.75 -8.35 15.13
CA SER A 211 -18.23 -7.37 14.15
C SER A 211 -17.12 -6.81 13.27
N ASP A 212 -15.91 -6.66 13.82
CA ASP A 212 -14.71 -6.21 13.12
C ASP A 212 -14.24 -7.30 12.18
N GLN A 213 -14.18 -8.54 12.67
CA GLN A 213 -13.89 -9.74 11.89
C GLN A 213 -14.78 -9.85 10.65
N LYS A 214 -16.09 -9.63 10.78
CA LYS A 214 -17.01 -9.69 9.63
C LYS A 214 -16.71 -8.62 8.57
N ARG A 215 -16.38 -7.40 8.99
CA ARG A 215 -16.01 -6.31 8.06
C ARG A 215 -14.67 -6.61 7.39
N TRP A 216 -13.74 -7.16 8.17
CA TRP A 216 -12.43 -7.59 7.70
C TRP A 216 -12.53 -8.70 6.65
N PHE A 217 -13.30 -9.75 6.95
CA PHE A 217 -13.56 -10.84 6.00
C PHE A 217 -14.29 -10.37 4.75
N ALA A 218 -15.21 -9.39 4.87
CA ALA A 218 -15.86 -8.80 3.70
C ALA A 218 -14.85 -8.13 2.76
N PHE A 219 -13.87 -7.40 3.30
CA PHE A 219 -12.77 -6.84 2.52
C PHE A 219 -11.93 -7.94 1.85
N ILE A 220 -11.43 -8.93 2.62
CA ILE A 220 -10.62 -10.05 2.10
C ILE A 220 -11.32 -10.79 0.96
N CYS A 221 -12.59 -11.17 1.17
CA CYS A 221 -13.37 -11.89 0.17
C CYS A 221 -13.61 -11.05 -1.08
N ALA A 222 -13.87 -9.74 -0.93
CA ALA A 222 -14.07 -8.85 -2.07
C ALA A 222 -12.81 -8.75 -2.95
N VAL A 223 -11.63 -8.61 -2.33
CA VAL A 223 -10.33 -8.62 -3.02
C VAL A 223 -10.14 -9.91 -3.81
N ASN A 224 -10.34 -11.05 -3.14
CA ASN A 224 -10.14 -12.37 -3.73
C ASN A 224 -11.14 -12.66 -4.87
N ASN A 225 -12.40 -12.25 -4.72
CA ASN A 225 -13.43 -12.44 -5.75
C ASN A 225 -13.21 -11.56 -6.98
N ALA A 226 -12.65 -10.37 -6.80
CA ALA A 226 -12.30 -9.48 -7.90
C ALA A 226 -10.98 -9.88 -8.60
N GLY A 227 -10.26 -10.90 -8.09
CA GLY A 227 -8.96 -11.31 -8.61
C GLY A 227 -7.91 -10.20 -8.52
N LYS A 228 -7.98 -9.36 -7.48
CA LYS A 228 -7.05 -8.26 -7.27
C LYS A 228 -5.88 -8.70 -6.43
N GLU A 229 -4.68 -8.40 -6.90
CA GLU A 229 -3.44 -8.61 -6.15
C GLU A 229 -3.09 -7.32 -5.41
N ILE A 230 -3.20 -7.36 -4.08
CA ILE A 230 -2.82 -6.25 -3.20
C ILE A 230 -1.58 -6.71 -2.46
N ARG A 231 -0.49 -5.96 -2.59
CA ARG A 231 0.74 -6.24 -1.85
C ARG A 231 0.53 -5.99 -0.35
N PRO A 232 1.06 -6.85 0.55
CA PRO A 232 0.93 -6.67 1.99
C PRO A 232 1.43 -5.30 2.49
N ASP A 233 2.53 -4.79 1.94
CA ASP A 233 3.08 -3.48 2.32
C ASP A 233 2.15 -2.31 1.97
N LEU A 234 1.49 -2.35 0.80
CA LEU A 234 0.46 -1.39 0.43
C LEU A 234 -0.71 -1.37 1.43
N LEU A 235 -1.10 -2.54 1.93
CA LEU A 235 -2.13 -2.65 2.95
C LEU A 235 -1.66 -2.11 4.31
N VAL A 236 -0.44 -2.46 4.75
CA VAL A 236 0.16 -1.96 6.00
C VAL A 236 0.19 -0.42 6.01
N HIS A 237 0.77 0.18 4.97
CA HIS A 237 0.85 1.64 4.86
C HIS A 237 -0.54 2.29 4.85
N THR A 238 -1.50 1.70 4.13
CA THR A 238 -2.88 2.19 4.12
C THR A 238 -3.52 2.16 5.50
N LEU A 239 -3.28 1.11 6.29
CA LEU A 239 -3.79 1.00 7.65
C LEU A 239 -3.11 2.03 8.58
N MET A 240 -1.79 2.17 8.50
CA MET A 240 -1.05 3.15 9.31
C MET A 240 -1.56 4.58 9.09
N GLU A 241 -1.81 4.97 7.84
CA GLU A 241 -2.41 6.27 7.52
C GLU A 241 -3.83 6.45 8.05
N GLN A 242 -4.59 5.36 8.15
CA GLN A 242 -5.91 5.36 8.77
C GLN A 242 -5.85 5.39 10.31
N GLY A 243 -4.65 5.49 10.88
CA GLY A 243 -4.36 5.67 12.30
C GLY A 243 -4.16 4.36 13.06
N TRP A 244 -3.90 3.26 12.37
CA TRP A 244 -3.50 2.00 13.01
C TRP A 244 -2.05 2.06 13.49
N ALA A 245 -1.73 1.36 14.57
CA ALA A 245 -0.34 1.15 14.98
C ALA A 245 0.36 0.24 13.98
N GLU A 246 1.68 0.36 13.85
CA GLU A 246 2.50 -0.45 12.94
C GLU A 246 2.32 -1.95 13.20
N ASP A 247 2.49 -2.41 14.44
CA ASP A 247 2.30 -3.81 14.82
C ASP A 247 0.92 -4.35 14.40
N SER A 248 -0.15 -3.62 14.73
CA SER A 248 -1.52 -4.03 14.36
C SER A 248 -1.78 -3.98 12.84
N SER A 249 -1.06 -3.13 12.11
CA SER A 249 -1.15 -3.06 10.64
C SER A 249 -0.46 -4.26 10.00
N ASN A 250 0.70 -4.66 10.55
CA ASN A 250 1.41 -5.88 10.15
C ASN A 250 0.58 -7.13 10.46
N ASP A 251 0.03 -7.25 11.68
CA ASP A 251 -0.84 -8.37 12.07
C ASP A 251 -2.01 -8.55 11.07
N LEU A 252 -2.67 -7.45 10.70
CA LEU A 252 -3.75 -7.47 9.72
C LEU A 252 -3.25 -7.84 8.32
N ALA A 253 -2.08 -7.39 7.90
CA ALA A 253 -1.52 -7.74 6.60
C ALA A 253 -1.16 -9.24 6.52
N GLU A 254 -0.61 -9.81 7.59
CA GLU A 254 -0.36 -11.26 7.71
C GLU A 254 -1.67 -12.06 7.66
N GLU A 255 -2.71 -11.63 8.39
CA GLU A 255 -4.05 -12.23 8.31
C GLU A 255 -4.61 -12.18 6.89
N PHE A 256 -4.42 -11.06 6.19
CA PHE A 256 -4.87 -10.88 4.82
C PHE A 256 -4.17 -11.85 3.86
N GLU A 257 -2.83 -11.91 3.91
CA GLU A 257 -2.01 -12.76 3.03
C GLU A 257 -2.39 -14.24 3.20
N PHE A 258 -2.41 -14.72 4.45
CA PHE A 258 -2.84 -16.07 4.78
C PHE A 258 -4.25 -16.39 4.25
N ALA A 259 -5.19 -15.44 4.40
CA ALA A 259 -6.55 -15.65 3.93
C ALA A 259 -6.67 -15.66 2.40
N GLN A 260 -5.88 -14.86 1.68
CA GLN A 260 -5.83 -14.91 0.20
C GLN A 260 -5.32 -16.27 -0.28
N GLU A 261 -4.22 -16.77 0.30
CA GLU A 261 -3.68 -18.09 -0.02
C GLU A 261 -4.71 -19.20 0.22
N LEU A 262 -5.38 -19.17 1.37
CA LEU A 262 -6.40 -20.15 1.73
C LEU A 262 -7.59 -20.13 0.75
N LEU A 263 -8.07 -18.94 0.37
CA LEU A 263 -9.18 -18.79 -0.57
C LEU A 263 -8.81 -19.26 -1.98
N ASN A 264 -7.58 -18.98 -2.44
CA ASN A 264 -7.09 -19.46 -3.72
C ASN A 264 -7.02 -20.99 -3.74
N PHE A 265 -6.44 -21.60 -2.70
CA PHE A 265 -6.42 -23.06 -2.54
C PHE A 265 -7.82 -23.68 -2.56
N TYR A 266 -8.82 -23.00 -1.99
CA TYR A 266 -10.20 -23.46 -2.01
C TYR A 266 -10.85 -23.35 -3.39
N LYS A 267 -10.53 -22.30 -4.17
CA LYS A 267 -11.07 -22.09 -5.53
C LYS A 267 -10.49 -23.06 -6.57
N GLU A 268 -9.28 -23.54 -6.35
CA GLU A 268 -8.60 -24.51 -7.22
C GLU A 268 -9.08 -25.95 -7.02
N LYS A 269 -9.88 -26.21 -5.96
CA LYS A 269 -10.51 -27.50 -5.68
C LYS A 269 -11.92 -27.61 -6.23
#